data_AF-A0A1G0KWE3-F1
#
_entry.id   AF-A0A1G0KWE3-F1
#
_cell.length_a   1.000
_cell.length_b   1.000
_cell.length_c   1.000
_cell.angle_alpha   90.00
_cell.angle_beta   90.00
_cell.angle_gamma   90.00
#
_symmetry.space_group_name_H-M   'P 1'
#
loop_
_entity.id
_entity.type
_entity.pdbx_description
1 polymer ?
#
loop_
_entity_poly.entity_id
_entity_poly.type
_entity_poly.pdbx_seq_one_letter_code
_entity_poly.pdbx_strand_id
1 'polypeptide(L)'
;MSALHAIVVDDDAALRKYVSVILEKEGMNVLAVEGLTDLLQHYQGFQPDLVILDLSLGDADGVEVLRYFSEAGCKAQIILMSSFDERLINTALRVGSSYRLNMLGTLQKPVSPQDLRDMLGKIQKNLSAIRESDLQSAIAGDHLFLAYQPKVDLKSGRPISAEALVRWNDADRGVVLPDQFIALAEQSSLIAPMTEFVLRSAVEECRCWIDLGHDMSMSVNLSASALGNLNLPNHIHQVLKERNLPPDRLILEITESTAMTDVQVTMDVLTRLRIKGVSISLDDFGTGYSSLVELHRMPFSELKIDRSFVMNA
;
A
#
# COMPACT_ATOMS: atom_id res chain seq x y z
N MET A 1 -3.58 -24.74 6.78
CA MET A 1 -2.77 -23.52 6.57
C MET A 1 -1.37 -23.98 6.27
N SER A 2 -0.69 -23.39 5.28
CA SER A 2 0.75 -23.59 5.11
C SER A 2 1.46 -23.07 6.37
N ALA A 3 2.57 -23.71 6.74
CA ALA A 3 3.41 -23.22 7.83
C ALA A 3 3.98 -21.85 7.44
N LEU A 4 3.97 -20.89 8.36
CA LEU A 4 4.55 -19.57 8.14
C LEU A 4 6.08 -19.70 8.02
N HIS A 5 6.69 -18.85 7.21
CA HIS A 5 8.13 -18.82 6.99
C HIS A 5 8.75 -17.65 7.76
N ALA A 6 9.81 -17.92 8.52
CA ALA A 6 10.52 -16.90 9.28
C ALA A 6 12.01 -16.90 8.95
N ILE A 7 12.61 -15.71 8.89
CA ILE A 7 14.06 -15.53 8.84
C ILE A 7 14.54 -14.95 10.16
N VAL A 8 15.60 -15.52 10.73
CA VAL A 8 16.32 -14.96 11.88
C VAL A 8 17.72 -14.55 11.43
N VAL A 9 18.02 -13.25 11.50
CA VAL A 9 19.32 -12.67 11.14
C VAL A 9 19.98 -12.13 12.41
N ASP A 10 21.07 -12.74 12.84
CA ASP A 10 21.83 -12.35 14.03
C ASP A 10 23.23 -12.96 13.94
N ASP A 11 24.31 -12.31 14.38
CA ASP A 11 25.66 -12.89 14.29
C ASP A 11 25.95 -13.90 15.43
N ASP A 12 25.20 -13.84 16.53
CA ASP A 12 25.28 -14.77 17.66
C ASP A 12 24.54 -16.08 17.35
N ALA A 13 25.32 -17.16 17.15
CA ALA A 13 24.79 -18.49 16.86
C ALA A 13 23.89 -19.07 17.97
N ALA A 14 24.16 -18.74 19.23
CA ALA A 14 23.36 -19.21 20.35
C ALA A 14 22.00 -18.51 20.37
N LEU A 15 21.98 -17.19 20.16
CA LEU A 15 20.75 -16.42 20.08
C LEU A 15 19.92 -16.79 18.84
N ARG A 16 20.56 -16.91 17.66
CA ARG A 16 19.89 -17.44 16.44
C ARG A 16 19.20 -18.76 16.73
N LYS A 17 19.92 -19.71 17.33
CA LYS A 17 19.35 -21.04 17.60
C LYS A 17 18.22 -20.98 18.62
N TYR A 18 18.36 -20.15 19.66
CA TYR A 18 17.34 -19.97 20.67
C TYR A 18 16.03 -19.42 20.10
N VAL A 19 16.10 -18.32 19.34
CA VAL A 19 14.93 -17.70 18.69
C VAL A 19 14.30 -18.67 17.69
N SER A 20 15.13 -19.35 16.88
CA SER A 20 14.65 -20.34 15.91
C SER A 20 13.84 -21.46 16.59
N VAL A 21 14.30 -21.99 17.73
CA VAL A 21 13.57 -23.03 18.47
C VAL A 21 12.21 -22.54 18.97
N ILE A 22 12.09 -21.27 19.37
CA ILE A 22 10.81 -20.72 19.80
C ILE A 22 9.86 -20.62 18.60
N LEU A 23 10.33 -20.10 17.47
CA LEU A 23 9.54 -19.97 16.23
C LEU A 23 9.10 -21.34 15.66
N GLU A 24 10.00 -22.32 15.65
CA GLU A 24 9.71 -23.70 15.23
C GLU A 24 8.62 -24.34 16.11
N LYS A 25 8.63 -24.08 17.43
CA LYS A 25 7.58 -24.54 18.35
C LYS A 25 6.22 -23.90 18.10
N GLU A 26 6.20 -22.69 17.57
CA GLU A 26 4.99 -22.00 17.11
C GLU A 26 4.57 -22.42 15.69
N GLY A 27 5.26 -23.43 15.11
CA GLY A 27 4.89 -24.06 13.84
C GLY A 27 5.43 -23.35 12.60
N MET A 28 6.45 -22.51 12.74
CA MET A 28 7.09 -21.81 11.61
C MET A 28 8.25 -22.61 11.01
N ASN A 29 8.46 -22.50 9.69
CA ASN A 29 9.69 -22.91 9.04
C ASN A 29 10.72 -21.78 9.15
N VAL A 30 11.85 -22.04 9.81
CA VAL A 30 12.84 -21.00 10.11
C VAL A 30 14.09 -21.16 9.25
N LEU A 31 14.50 -20.06 8.61
CA LEU A 31 15.82 -19.89 8.02
C LEU A 31 16.66 -18.99 8.93
N ALA A 32 17.66 -19.57 9.58
CA ALA A 32 18.60 -18.81 10.41
C ALA A 32 19.85 -18.47 9.61
N VAL A 33 20.19 -17.19 9.53
CA VAL A 33 21.36 -16.68 8.79
C VAL A 33 22.20 -15.75 9.68
N GLU A 34 23.51 -15.75 9.48
CA GLU A 34 24.43 -14.98 10.35
C GLU A 34 24.56 -13.49 9.99
N GLY A 35 24.17 -13.09 8.78
CA GLY A 35 24.28 -11.72 8.32
C GLY A 35 23.92 -11.58 6.84
N LEU A 36 24.26 -10.44 6.24
CA LEU A 36 23.87 -10.12 4.87
C LEU A 36 24.43 -11.10 3.83
N THR A 37 25.71 -11.47 3.94
CA THR A 37 26.36 -12.40 2.98
C THR A 37 25.67 -13.75 2.93
N ASP A 38 25.31 -14.29 4.10
CA ASP A 38 24.61 -15.56 4.24
C ASP A 38 23.15 -15.45 3.78
N LEU A 39 22.50 -14.33 4.09
CA LEU A 39 21.16 -14.02 3.60
C LEU A 39 21.10 -14.00 2.07
N LEU A 40 22.07 -13.37 1.39
CA LEU A 40 22.11 -13.30 -0.08
C LEU A 40 22.16 -14.70 -0.73
N GLN A 41 22.77 -15.67 -0.07
CA GLN A 41 22.87 -17.05 -0.57
C GLN A 41 21.56 -17.84 -0.39
N HIS A 42 20.85 -17.61 0.71
CA HIS A 42 19.72 -18.45 1.13
C HIS A 42 18.34 -17.81 0.93
N TYR A 43 18.26 -16.51 0.67
CA TYR A 43 16.99 -15.79 0.57
C TYR A 43 16.18 -16.15 -0.69
N GLN A 44 16.84 -16.58 -1.77
CA GLN A 44 16.18 -16.78 -3.07
C GLN A 44 14.99 -17.74 -2.98
N GLY A 45 13.79 -17.20 -3.20
CA GLY A 45 12.55 -17.98 -3.22
C GLY A 45 11.96 -18.35 -1.84
N PHE A 46 12.60 -17.97 -0.73
CA PHE A 46 12.14 -18.37 0.62
C PHE A 46 10.81 -17.69 1.04
N GLN A 47 10.53 -16.49 0.53
CA GLN A 47 9.31 -15.70 0.77
C GLN A 47 8.86 -15.70 2.25
N PRO A 48 9.59 -15.01 3.14
CA PRO A 48 9.25 -14.99 4.56
C PRO A 48 7.97 -14.21 4.86
N ASP A 49 7.24 -14.65 5.87
CA ASP A 49 6.15 -13.93 6.53
C ASP A 49 6.67 -13.07 7.70
N LEU A 50 7.77 -13.50 8.32
CA LEU A 50 8.42 -12.84 9.46
C LEU A 50 9.93 -12.73 9.26
N VAL A 51 10.49 -11.57 9.57
CA VAL A 51 11.94 -11.38 9.72
C VAL A 51 12.22 -10.88 11.13
N ILE A 52 13.11 -11.57 11.84
CA ILE A 52 13.68 -11.10 13.10
C ILE A 52 15.14 -10.73 12.83
N LEU A 53 15.48 -9.45 12.99
CA LEU A 53 16.73 -8.87 12.54
C LEU A 53 17.47 -8.20 13.68
N ASP A 54 18.68 -8.64 13.98
CA ASP A 54 19.59 -7.88 14.83
C ASP A 54 20.15 -6.65 14.10
N LEU A 55 20.31 -5.56 14.85
CA LEU A 55 20.93 -4.34 14.32
C LEU A 55 22.46 -4.40 14.27
N SER A 56 23.08 -5.27 15.07
CA SER A 56 24.52 -5.47 15.10
C SER A 56 24.85 -6.83 14.47
N LEU A 57 25.49 -6.84 13.29
CA LEU A 57 25.77 -8.09 12.56
C LEU A 57 27.27 -8.21 12.24
N GLY A 58 28.11 -8.06 13.26
CA GLY A 58 29.57 -8.03 13.11
C GLY A 58 30.07 -6.98 12.12
N ASP A 59 30.46 -7.43 10.93
CA ASP A 59 31.05 -6.62 9.86
C ASP A 59 30.01 -5.84 9.02
N ALA A 60 28.72 -6.14 9.17
CA ALA A 60 27.61 -5.42 8.55
C ALA A 60 26.69 -4.80 9.63
N ASP A 61 25.97 -3.74 9.27
CA ASP A 61 24.89 -3.22 10.12
C ASP A 61 23.53 -3.75 9.65
N GLY A 62 22.57 -3.86 10.59
CA GLY A 62 21.21 -4.31 10.26
C GLY A 62 20.47 -3.37 9.30
N VAL A 63 20.94 -2.13 9.11
CA VAL A 63 20.34 -1.19 8.16
C VAL A 63 20.63 -1.61 6.72
N GLU A 64 21.80 -2.19 6.45
CA GLU A 64 22.09 -2.78 5.13
C GLU A 64 21.14 -3.93 4.79
N VAL A 65 20.80 -4.77 5.77
CA VAL A 65 19.84 -5.86 5.60
C VAL A 65 18.43 -5.33 5.33
N LEU A 66 18.00 -4.26 6.02
CA LEU A 66 16.73 -3.59 5.72
C LEU A 66 16.69 -3.06 4.28
N ARG A 67 17.76 -2.39 3.83
CA ARG A 67 17.87 -1.90 2.45
C ARG A 67 17.74 -3.06 1.45
N TYR A 68 18.45 -4.16 1.67
CA TYR A 68 18.35 -5.35 0.83
C TYR A 68 16.92 -5.91 0.76
N PHE A 69 16.23 -6.05 1.89
CA PHE A 69 14.84 -6.51 1.90
C PHE A 69 13.91 -5.59 1.13
N SER A 70 14.14 -4.27 1.15
CA SER A 70 13.37 -3.29 0.38
C SER A 70 13.58 -3.48 -1.12
N GLU A 71 14.84 -3.59 -1.56
CA GLU A 71 15.21 -3.83 -2.96
C GLU A 71 14.66 -5.16 -3.48
N ALA A 72 14.63 -6.19 -2.63
CA ALA A 72 14.06 -7.49 -2.94
C ALA A 72 12.51 -7.52 -2.88
N GLY A 73 11.85 -6.41 -2.53
CA GLY A 73 10.39 -6.33 -2.45
C GLY A 73 9.78 -7.18 -1.32
N CYS A 74 10.52 -7.39 -0.24
CA CYS A 74 10.11 -8.21 0.89
C CYS A 74 8.84 -7.65 1.55
N LYS A 75 7.81 -8.50 1.72
CA LYS A 75 6.53 -8.15 2.36
C LYS A 75 6.40 -8.63 3.81
N ALA A 76 7.42 -9.31 4.34
CA ALA A 76 7.43 -9.85 5.69
C ALA A 76 7.22 -8.78 6.76
N GLN A 77 6.62 -9.15 7.88
CA GLN A 77 6.64 -8.36 9.12
C GLN A 77 8.06 -8.40 9.70
N ILE A 78 8.64 -7.24 10.01
CA ILE A 78 10.01 -7.12 10.52
C ILE A 78 10.00 -6.75 12.01
N ILE A 79 10.71 -7.52 12.82
CA ILE A 79 11.00 -7.24 14.22
C ILE A 79 12.50 -6.99 14.37
N LEU A 80 12.87 -5.85 14.95
CA LEU A 80 14.26 -5.56 15.27
C LEU A 80 14.65 -6.12 16.64
N MET A 81 15.74 -6.88 16.72
CA MET A 81 16.39 -7.24 17.97
C MET A 81 17.49 -6.23 18.27
N SER A 82 17.57 -5.75 19.50
CA SER A 82 18.62 -4.79 19.85
C SER A 82 18.96 -4.74 21.33
N SER A 83 20.23 -4.49 21.63
CA SER A 83 20.73 -4.05 22.94
C SER A 83 21.01 -2.54 22.99
N PHE A 84 20.77 -1.81 21.89
CA PHE A 84 20.99 -0.37 21.82
C PHE A 84 19.94 0.42 22.60
N ASP A 85 20.22 1.70 22.85
CA ASP A 85 19.25 2.59 23.46
C ASP A 85 18.06 2.87 22.53
N GLU A 86 16.98 3.35 23.15
CA GLU A 86 15.69 3.58 22.49
C GLU A 86 15.78 4.60 21.32
N ARG A 87 16.74 5.53 21.32
CA ARG A 87 16.89 6.51 20.24
C ARG A 87 17.44 5.87 18.98
N LEU A 88 18.44 5.01 19.10
CA LEU A 88 19.03 4.31 17.96
C LEU A 88 18.00 3.33 17.36
N ILE A 89 17.29 2.60 18.22
CA ILE A 89 16.20 1.71 17.81
C ILE A 89 15.12 2.49 17.04
N ASN A 90 14.65 3.62 17.57
CA ASN A 90 13.65 4.45 16.89
C ASN A 90 14.14 5.00 15.55
N THR A 91 15.44 5.25 15.42
CA THR A 91 16.05 5.67 14.16
C THR A 91 16.03 4.53 13.15
N ALA A 92 16.42 3.31 13.54
CA ALA A 92 16.36 2.14 12.68
C ALA A 92 14.93 1.79 12.22
N LEU A 93 13.94 1.88 13.12
CA LEU A 93 12.52 1.74 12.77
C LEU A 93 12.09 2.76 11.72
N ARG A 94 12.46 4.05 11.88
CA ARG A 94 12.16 5.10 10.91
C ARG A 94 12.81 4.82 9.55
N VAL A 95 14.05 4.33 9.55
CA VAL A 95 14.75 3.94 8.32
C VAL A 95 14.01 2.80 7.62
N GLY A 96 13.67 1.73 8.34
CA GLY A 96 12.89 0.61 7.79
C GLY A 96 11.54 1.05 7.22
N SER A 97 10.80 1.91 7.94
CA SER A 97 9.54 2.48 7.46
C SER A 97 9.72 3.37 6.23
N SER A 98 10.82 4.12 6.12
CA SER A 98 11.12 4.94 4.93
C SER A 98 11.38 4.09 3.69
N TYR A 99 11.90 2.87 3.89
CA TYR A 99 12.03 1.84 2.86
C TYR A 99 10.74 1.06 2.58
N ARG A 100 9.59 1.50 3.15
CA ARG A 100 8.27 0.89 3.02
C ARG A 100 8.21 -0.57 3.51
N LEU A 101 9.07 -0.93 4.46
CA LEU A 101 9.04 -2.24 5.11
C LEU A 101 7.99 -2.26 6.22
N ASN A 102 7.42 -3.44 6.48
CA ASN A 102 6.41 -3.64 7.50
C ASN A 102 7.06 -3.81 8.88
N MET A 103 7.51 -2.71 9.47
CA MET A 103 8.16 -2.71 10.78
C MET A 103 7.12 -2.95 11.90
N LEU A 104 7.09 -4.16 12.47
CA LEU A 104 6.13 -4.53 13.51
C LEU A 104 6.52 -4.01 14.90
N GLY A 105 7.83 -3.89 15.15
CA GLY A 105 8.34 -3.39 16.42
C GLY A 105 9.70 -3.97 16.76
N THR A 106 9.99 -4.03 18.06
CA THR A 106 11.33 -4.33 18.58
C THR A 106 11.28 -5.33 19.72
N LEU A 107 12.33 -6.15 19.83
CA LEU A 107 12.61 -7.01 20.96
C LEU A 107 13.92 -6.56 21.61
N GLN A 108 13.88 -6.30 22.91
CA GLN A 108 15.10 -6.01 23.65
C GLN A 108 15.87 -7.29 23.95
N LYS A 109 17.19 -7.24 23.81
CA LYS A 109 18.09 -8.31 24.25
C LYS A 109 18.33 -8.17 25.78
N PRO A 110 18.26 -9.26 26.57
CA PRO A 110 18.00 -10.64 26.16
C PRO A 110 16.53 -10.89 25.78
N VAL A 111 16.30 -11.59 24.67
CA VAL A 111 14.95 -11.84 24.15
C VAL A 111 14.18 -12.76 25.10
N SER A 112 13.11 -12.25 25.69
CA SER A 112 12.19 -13.03 26.51
C SER A 112 11.28 -13.90 25.63
N PRO A 113 11.03 -15.18 25.99
CA PRO A 113 10.01 -16.00 25.32
C PRO A 113 8.61 -15.41 25.34
N GLN A 114 8.29 -14.60 26.36
CA GLN A 114 6.98 -13.97 26.47
C GLN A 114 6.86 -12.82 25.47
N ASP A 115 7.85 -11.92 25.44
CA ASP A 115 7.85 -10.78 24.52
C ASP A 115 7.84 -11.25 23.05
N LEU A 116 8.61 -12.29 22.73
CA LEU A 116 8.58 -12.90 21.40
C LEU A 116 7.20 -13.47 21.08
N ARG A 117 6.56 -14.22 22.00
CA ARG A 117 5.21 -14.77 21.78
C ARG A 117 4.14 -13.68 21.67
N ASP A 118 4.24 -12.60 22.44
CA ASP A 118 3.33 -11.46 22.35
C ASP A 118 3.44 -10.79 20.98
N MET A 119 4.67 -10.65 20.45
CA MET A 119 4.90 -10.17 19.09
C MET A 119 4.36 -11.14 18.03
N LEU A 120 4.56 -12.45 18.21
CA LEU A 120 4.00 -13.48 17.31
C LEU A 120 2.46 -13.47 17.30
N GLY A 121 1.82 -13.21 18.44
CA GLY A 121 0.37 -13.05 18.52
C GLY A 121 -0.14 -11.87 17.67
N LYS A 122 0.60 -10.75 17.65
CA LYS A 122 0.31 -9.62 16.76
C LYS A 122 0.49 -10.01 15.29
N ILE A 123 1.50 -10.82 14.96
CA ILE A 123 1.72 -11.32 13.59
C ILE A 123 0.56 -12.20 13.14
N GLN A 124 0.14 -13.17 13.95
CA GLN A 124 -0.97 -14.06 13.59
C GLN A 124 -2.27 -13.28 13.39
N LYS A 125 -2.49 -12.21 14.17
CA LYS A 125 -3.61 -11.28 13.95
C LYS A 125 -3.45 -10.52 12.62
N ASN A 126 -2.29 -9.91 12.36
CA ASN A 126 -2.00 -9.17 11.13
C ASN A 126 -2.07 -10.05 9.87
N LEU A 127 -1.63 -11.31 9.96
CA LEU A 127 -1.60 -12.30 8.88
C LEU A 127 -2.90 -13.09 8.75
N SER A 128 -3.83 -12.99 9.69
CA SER A 128 -5.12 -13.65 9.52
C SER A 128 -5.77 -13.15 8.23
N ALA A 129 -6.44 -13.99 7.45
CA ALA A 129 -7.01 -13.51 6.19
C ALA A 129 -8.09 -12.46 6.46
N ILE A 130 -8.04 -11.33 5.75
CA ILE A 130 -9.14 -10.36 5.71
C ILE A 130 -10.36 -11.07 5.15
N ARG A 131 -11.49 -11.04 5.87
CA ARG A 131 -12.74 -11.64 5.42
C ARG A 131 -13.66 -10.59 4.83
N GLU A 132 -14.59 -11.04 3.98
CA GLU A 132 -15.63 -10.19 3.42
C GLU A 132 -16.45 -9.49 4.52
N SER A 133 -16.78 -10.20 5.59
CA SER A 133 -17.50 -9.64 6.75
C SER A 133 -16.75 -8.48 7.40
N ASP A 134 -15.42 -8.62 7.52
CA ASP A 134 -14.56 -7.62 8.15
C ASP A 134 -14.56 -6.34 7.31
N LEU A 135 -14.39 -6.50 5.99
CA LEU A 135 -14.41 -5.40 5.04
C LEU A 135 -15.79 -4.73 4.95
N GLN A 136 -16.86 -5.51 4.97
CA GLN A 136 -18.23 -4.98 4.97
C GLN A 136 -18.50 -4.14 6.22
N SER A 137 -18.08 -4.62 7.40
CA SER A 137 -18.15 -3.84 8.64
C SER A 137 -17.30 -2.59 8.58
N ALA A 138 -16.10 -2.65 7.97
CA ALA A 138 -15.23 -1.49 7.85
C ALA A 138 -15.81 -0.38 6.98
N ILE A 139 -16.42 -0.75 5.84
CA ILE A 139 -17.12 0.19 4.95
C ILE A 139 -18.32 0.83 5.66
N ALA A 140 -19.02 0.10 6.53
CA ALA A 140 -20.20 0.60 7.24
C ALA A 140 -19.89 1.41 8.51
N GLY A 141 -18.72 1.20 9.13
CA GLY A 141 -18.43 1.63 10.51
C GLY A 141 -17.40 2.76 10.66
N ASP A 142 -17.15 3.59 9.64
CA ASP A 142 -16.13 4.65 9.65
C ASP A 142 -14.69 4.15 9.92
N HIS A 143 -14.38 2.91 9.57
CA HIS A 143 -13.02 2.35 9.72
C HIS A 143 -12.14 2.59 8.48
N LEU A 144 -12.75 3.05 7.38
CA LEU A 144 -12.01 3.51 6.21
C LEU A 144 -11.65 4.99 6.36
N PHE A 145 -10.46 5.35 5.89
CA PHE A 145 -10.02 6.74 5.77
C PHE A 145 -9.21 6.95 4.50
N LEU A 146 -9.01 8.21 4.11
CA LEU A 146 -8.17 8.58 2.98
C LEU A 146 -6.83 9.11 3.48
N ALA A 147 -5.75 8.52 2.99
CA ALA A 147 -4.44 9.16 2.99
C ALA A 147 -4.28 9.95 1.68
N TYR A 148 -3.49 11.03 1.70
CA TYR A 148 -3.32 11.90 0.54
C TYR A 148 -1.86 11.96 0.13
N GLN A 149 -1.55 11.58 -1.11
CA GLN A 149 -0.22 11.68 -1.67
C GLN A 149 -0.12 12.93 -2.56
N PRO A 150 0.67 13.96 -2.19
CA PRO A 150 0.79 15.18 -2.99
C PRO A 150 1.46 14.92 -4.35
N LYS A 151 0.87 15.49 -5.40
CA LYS A 151 1.48 15.73 -6.71
C LYS A 151 2.02 17.16 -6.72
N VAL A 152 3.30 17.32 -7.03
CA VAL A 152 3.99 18.62 -6.95
C VAL A 152 4.42 19.11 -8.33
N ASP A 153 4.34 20.42 -8.54
CA ASP A 153 4.99 21.06 -9.67
C ASP A 153 6.52 20.98 -9.48
N LEU A 154 7.22 20.32 -10.40
CA LEU A 154 8.67 20.07 -10.27
C LEU A 154 9.51 21.34 -10.26
N LYS A 155 9.01 22.43 -10.87
CA LYS A 155 9.75 23.70 -10.94
C LYS A 155 9.68 24.47 -9.63
N SER A 156 8.50 24.54 -9.01
CA SER A 156 8.26 25.32 -7.79
C SER A 156 8.27 24.49 -6.51
N GLY A 157 8.17 23.17 -6.60
CA GLY A 157 8.01 22.25 -5.48
C GLY A 157 6.66 22.35 -4.77
N ARG A 158 5.72 23.13 -5.30
CA ARG A 158 4.41 23.35 -4.67
C ARG A 158 3.45 22.20 -4.98
N PRO A 159 2.66 21.73 -4.01
CA PRO A 159 1.55 20.83 -4.26
C PRO A 159 0.54 21.48 -5.21
N ILE A 160 0.15 20.75 -6.26
CA ILE A 160 -0.86 21.16 -7.24
C ILE A 160 -2.09 20.23 -7.23
N SER A 161 -1.91 19.00 -6.77
CA SER A 161 -2.96 18.02 -6.60
C SER A 161 -2.57 17.01 -5.51
N ALA A 162 -3.50 16.20 -5.05
CA ALA A 162 -3.20 15.01 -4.27
C ALA A 162 -3.97 13.80 -4.79
N GLU A 163 -3.38 12.62 -4.68
CA GLU A 163 -4.06 11.35 -4.89
C GLU A 163 -4.67 10.85 -3.58
N ALA A 164 -5.97 10.57 -3.61
CA ALA A 164 -6.71 9.99 -2.51
C ALA A 164 -6.51 8.48 -2.49
N LEU A 165 -5.84 8.00 -1.44
CA LEU A 165 -5.46 6.62 -1.24
C LEU A 165 -6.24 6.05 -0.06
N VAL A 166 -7.17 5.13 -0.34
CA VAL A 166 -7.96 4.48 0.72
C VAL A 166 -7.07 3.67 1.66
N ARG A 167 -7.38 3.72 2.95
CA ARG A 167 -6.74 2.96 4.02
C ARG A 167 -7.83 2.43 4.92
N TRP A 168 -7.57 1.28 5.53
CA TRP A 168 -8.47 0.70 6.50
C TRP A 168 -7.77 0.65 7.86
N ASN A 169 -8.34 1.33 8.85
CA ASN A 169 -7.93 1.20 10.24
C ASN A 169 -8.64 0.01 10.89
N ASP A 170 -7.94 -1.10 11.04
CA ASP A 170 -8.45 -2.30 11.68
C ASP A 170 -7.95 -2.39 13.13
N ALA A 171 -8.82 -2.78 14.06
CA ALA A 171 -8.51 -2.79 15.49
C ALA A 171 -7.41 -3.80 15.86
N ASP A 172 -7.34 -4.92 15.15
CA ASP A 172 -6.36 -5.98 15.41
C ASP A 172 -5.12 -5.86 14.51
N ARG A 173 -5.28 -5.28 13.30
CA ARG A 173 -4.21 -5.21 12.28
C ARG A 173 -3.52 -3.86 12.14
N GLY A 174 -4.07 -2.82 12.76
CA GLY A 174 -3.65 -1.45 12.50
C GLY A 174 -4.04 -1.00 11.09
N VAL A 175 -3.19 -0.19 10.45
CA VAL A 175 -3.48 0.35 9.11
C VAL A 175 -3.23 -0.71 8.04
N VAL A 176 -4.31 -1.19 7.44
CA VAL A 176 -4.32 -2.11 6.31
C VAL A 176 -4.26 -1.33 5.00
N LEU A 177 -3.37 -1.74 4.10
CA LEU A 177 -3.15 -1.10 2.78
C LEU A 177 -4.04 -1.71 1.68
N PRO A 178 -4.36 -0.96 0.61
CA PRO A 178 -5.24 -1.40 -0.48
C PRO A 178 -4.89 -2.77 -1.07
N ASP A 179 -3.61 -3.05 -1.31
CA ASP A 179 -3.15 -4.34 -1.88
C ASP A 179 -3.64 -5.57 -1.11
N GLN A 180 -4.00 -5.42 0.16
CA GLN A 180 -4.46 -6.52 1.00
C GLN A 180 -5.99 -6.75 0.91
N PHE A 181 -6.78 -5.74 0.53
CA PHE A 181 -8.25 -5.84 0.57
C PHE A 181 -8.97 -5.47 -0.73
N ILE A 182 -8.33 -4.80 -1.70
CA ILE A 182 -8.99 -4.39 -2.95
C ILE A 182 -9.43 -5.62 -3.77
N ALA A 183 -8.57 -6.63 -3.89
CA ALA A 183 -8.92 -7.86 -4.62
C ALA A 183 -10.15 -8.56 -4.01
N LEU A 184 -10.25 -8.57 -2.68
CA LEU A 184 -11.43 -9.08 -1.98
C LEU A 184 -12.66 -8.20 -2.24
N ALA A 185 -12.49 -6.88 -2.21
CA ALA A 185 -13.57 -5.93 -2.48
C ALA A 185 -14.17 -6.16 -3.88
N GLU A 186 -13.34 -6.42 -4.88
CA GLU A 186 -13.75 -6.72 -6.25
C GLU A 186 -14.51 -8.05 -6.35
N GLN A 187 -13.96 -9.11 -5.73
CA GLN A 187 -14.57 -10.45 -5.75
C GLN A 187 -15.92 -10.51 -5.02
N SER A 188 -16.07 -9.73 -3.95
CA SER A 188 -17.28 -9.69 -3.12
C SER A 188 -18.26 -8.55 -3.48
N SER A 189 -18.06 -7.87 -4.62
CA SER A 189 -18.89 -6.70 -5.04
C SER A 189 -18.92 -5.53 -4.04
N LEU A 190 -18.01 -5.50 -3.07
CA LEU A 190 -17.84 -4.42 -2.10
C LEU A 190 -17.01 -3.25 -2.66
N ILE A 191 -16.42 -3.41 -3.85
CA ILE A 191 -15.68 -2.34 -4.52
C ILE A 191 -16.57 -1.14 -4.85
N ALA A 192 -17.85 -1.36 -5.18
CA ALA A 192 -18.79 -0.28 -5.48
C ALA A 192 -19.09 0.63 -4.27
N PRO A 193 -19.54 0.11 -3.10
CA PRO A 193 -19.73 0.96 -1.92
C PRO A 193 -18.43 1.58 -1.40
N MET A 194 -17.28 0.90 -1.58
CA MET A 194 -15.98 1.50 -1.28
C MET A 194 -15.64 2.67 -2.21
N THR A 195 -15.87 2.52 -3.51
CA THR A 195 -15.67 3.61 -4.48
C THR A 195 -16.55 4.81 -4.14
N GLU A 196 -17.79 4.57 -3.68
CA GLU A 196 -18.68 5.63 -3.21
C GLU A 196 -18.14 6.36 -1.97
N PHE A 197 -17.64 5.62 -0.98
CA PHE A 197 -16.97 6.20 0.18
C PHE A 197 -15.77 7.06 -0.25
N VAL A 198 -14.88 6.52 -1.08
CA VAL A 198 -13.67 7.23 -1.52
C VAL A 198 -14.05 8.50 -2.27
N LEU A 199 -14.97 8.41 -3.23
CA LEU A 199 -15.41 9.56 -4.03
C LEU A 199 -15.98 10.68 -3.15
N ARG A 200 -16.89 10.36 -2.23
CA ARG A 200 -17.53 11.38 -1.38
C ARG A 200 -16.53 12.03 -0.44
N SER A 201 -15.69 11.24 0.22
CA SER A 201 -14.67 11.74 1.15
C SER A 201 -13.63 12.60 0.42
N ALA A 202 -13.20 12.19 -0.78
CA ALA A 202 -12.25 12.92 -1.59
C ALA A 202 -12.82 14.28 -2.09
N VAL A 203 -14.09 14.29 -2.52
CA VAL A 203 -14.77 15.53 -2.94
C VAL A 203 -14.94 16.50 -1.76
N GLU A 204 -15.31 15.98 -0.58
CA GLU A 204 -15.44 16.79 0.64
C GLU A 204 -14.11 17.41 1.05
N GLU A 205 -13.05 16.61 1.11
CA GLU A 205 -11.71 17.10 1.47
C GLU A 205 -11.20 18.12 0.45
N CYS A 206 -11.38 17.86 -0.84
CA CYS A 206 -10.98 18.80 -1.89
C CYS A 206 -11.70 20.15 -1.75
N ARG A 207 -12.99 20.13 -1.40
CA ARG A 207 -13.76 21.36 -1.13
C ARG A 207 -13.20 22.11 0.08
N CYS A 208 -12.90 21.39 1.17
CA CYS A 208 -12.27 21.96 2.36
C CYS A 208 -10.95 22.66 2.03
N TRP A 209 -10.08 22.05 1.23
CA TRP A 209 -8.83 22.68 0.80
C TRP A 209 -9.04 23.96 0.01
N ILE A 210 -10.02 23.99 -0.90
CA ILE A 210 -10.38 25.20 -1.65
C ILE A 210 -10.92 26.29 -0.73
N ASP A 211 -11.75 25.94 0.25
CA ASP A 211 -12.28 26.88 1.24
C ASP A 211 -11.18 27.50 2.12
N LEU A 212 -10.10 26.74 2.37
CA LEU A 212 -8.88 27.23 3.04
C LEU A 212 -7.97 28.06 2.11
N GLY A 213 -8.33 28.23 0.84
CA GLY A 213 -7.58 29.02 -0.14
C GLY A 213 -6.48 28.24 -0.87
N HIS A 214 -6.47 26.91 -0.77
CA HIS A 214 -5.55 26.07 -1.53
C HIS A 214 -6.10 25.78 -2.93
N ASP A 215 -5.30 26.11 -3.94
CA ASP A 215 -5.60 25.85 -5.34
C ASP A 215 -5.16 24.43 -5.71
N MET A 216 -5.90 23.41 -5.25
CA MET A 216 -5.56 22.00 -5.46
C MET A 216 -6.69 21.22 -6.12
N SER A 217 -6.32 20.19 -6.88
CA SER A 217 -7.23 19.17 -7.41
C SER A 217 -7.05 17.85 -6.67
N MET A 218 -8.07 16.99 -6.70
CA MET A 218 -8.07 15.69 -6.06
C MET A 218 -8.15 14.58 -7.10
N SER A 219 -7.25 13.59 -7.00
CA SER A 219 -7.25 12.41 -7.86
C SER A 219 -7.85 11.21 -7.13
N VAL A 220 -8.74 10.46 -7.78
CA VAL A 220 -9.41 9.28 -7.22
C VAL A 220 -9.32 8.12 -8.21
N ASN A 221 -8.85 6.97 -7.72
CA ASN A 221 -8.79 5.73 -8.49
C ASN A 221 -10.18 5.15 -8.75
N LEU A 222 -10.44 4.73 -9.99
CA LEU A 222 -11.65 4.02 -10.40
C LEU A 222 -11.37 2.57 -10.77
N SER A 223 -12.22 1.66 -10.29
CA SER A 223 -12.17 0.24 -10.67
C SER A 223 -12.79 -0.01 -12.04
N ALA A 224 -12.43 -1.14 -12.66
CA ALA A 224 -13.03 -1.57 -13.93
C ALA A 224 -14.55 -1.77 -13.83
N SER A 225 -15.03 -2.27 -12.70
CA SER A 225 -16.46 -2.43 -12.44
C SER A 225 -17.24 -1.10 -12.51
N ALA A 226 -16.63 0.01 -12.04
CA ALA A 226 -17.25 1.33 -12.08
C ALA A 226 -17.40 1.84 -13.52
N LEU A 227 -16.40 1.60 -14.38
CA LEU A 227 -16.44 2.00 -15.80
C LEU A 227 -17.49 1.23 -16.61
N GLY A 228 -17.93 0.06 -16.16
CA GLY A 228 -19.06 -0.64 -16.75
C GLY A 228 -20.43 0.01 -16.49
N ASN A 229 -20.51 1.00 -15.58
CA ASN A 229 -21.75 1.65 -15.20
C ASN A 229 -22.01 2.95 -16.00
N LEU A 230 -22.91 2.89 -16.99
CA LEU A 230 -23.31 4.05 -17.79
C LEU A 230 -23.95 5.20 -16.99
N ASN A 231 -24.39 4.98 -15.75
CA ASN A 231 -24.89 6.07 -14.90
C ASN A 231 -23.79 6.76 -14.08
N LEU A 232 -22.57 6.21 -14.02
CA LEU A 232 -21.45 6.76 -13.26
C LEU A 232 -21.21 8.26 -13.53
N PRO A 233 -21.21 8.75 -14.79
CA PRO A 233 -20.99 10.19 -15.04
C PRO A 233 -22.06 11.10 -14.44
N ASN A 234 -23.31 10.64 -14.35
CA ASN A 234 -24.39 11.41 -13.74
C ASN A 234 -24.26 11.42 -12.23
N HIS A 235 -23.91 10.28 -11.65
CA HIS A 235 -23.67 10.12 -10.22
C HIS A 235 -22.52 11.01 -9.73
N ILE A 236 -21.36 10.96 -10.40
CA ILE A 236 -20.21 11.81 -10.05
C ILE A 236 -20.58 13.29 -10.15
N HIS A 237 -21.30 13.68 -11.20
CA HIS A 237 -21.78 15.07 -11.34
C HIS A 237 -22.71 15.50 -10.19
N GLN A 238 -23.57 14.60 -9.72
CA GLN A 238 -24.42 14.88 -8.57
C GLN A 238 -23.59 15.07 -7.30
N VAL A 239 -22.63 14.19 -7.00
CA VAL A 239 -21.76 14.30 -5.82
C VAL A 239 -20.97 15.62 -5.82
N LEU A 240 -20.40 15.99 -6.97
CA LEU A 240 -19.69 17.27 -7.13
C LEU A 240 -20.61 18.47 -6.88
N LYS A 241 -21.84 18.43 -7.40
CA LYS A 241 -22.84 19.49 -7.23
C LYS A 241 -23.29 19.61 -5.77
N GLU A 242 -23.51 18.49 -5.08
CA GLU A 242 -23.90 18.47 -3.66
C GLU A 242 -22.89 19.22 -2.77
N ARG A 243 -21.60 19.17 -3.14
CA ARG A 243 -20.50 19.81 -2.40
C ARG A 243 -19.98 21.10 -3.06
N ASN A 244 -20.64 21.60 -4.10
CA ASN A 244 -20.20 22.77 -4.87
C ASN A 244 -18.72 22.71 -5.27
N LEU A 245 -18.24 21.52 -5.66
CA LEU A 245 -16.88 21.33 -6.18
C LEU A 245 -16.89 21.53 -7.71
N PRO A 246 -16.07 22.44 -8.26
CA PRO A 246 -15.93 22.56 -9.71
C PRO A 246 -15.43 21.24 -10.31
N PRO A 247 -16.02 20.74 -11.42
CA PRO A 247 -15.68 19.42 -11.96
C PRO A 247 -14.22 19.24 -12.35
N ASP A 248 -13.54 20.31 -12.78
CA ASP A 248 -12.13 20.33 -13.15
C ASP A 248 -11.17 20.11 -11.97
N ARG A 249 -11.70 20.14 -10.74
CA ARG A 249 -10.97 19.82 -9.50
C ARG A 249 -10.95 18.33 -9.17
N LEU A 250 -11.77 17.52 -9.83
CA LEU A 250 -11.74 16.08 -9.69
C LEU A 250 -11.02 15.46 -10.89
N ILE A 251 -10.05 14.61 -10.60
CA ILE A 251 -9.31 13.80 -11.57
C ILE A 251 -9.63 12.34 -11.27
N LEU A 252 -10.10 11.60 -12.26
CA LEU A 252 -10.36 10.17 -12.12
C LEU A 252 -9.22 9.39 -12.75
N GLU A 253 -8.59 8.53 -11.96
CA GLU A 253 -7.45 7.73 -12.39
C GLU A 253 -7.92 6.32 -12.76
N ILE A 254 -7.45 5.84 -13.91
CA ILE A 254 -7.74 4.50 -14.39
C ILE A 254 -6.45 3.88 -14.90
N THR A 255 -6.24 2.59 -14.60
CA THR A 255 -5.09 1.86 -15.15
C THR A 255 -5.31 1.53 -16.62
N GLU A 256 -4.23 1.26 -17.34
CA GLU A 256 -4.28 0.79 -18.72
C GLU A 256 -5.14 -0.47 -18.90
N SER A 257 -4.98 -1.46 -18.02
CA SER A 257 -5.77 -2.70 -18.03
C SER A 257 -7.27 -2.44 -17.81
N THR A 258 -7.59 -1.53 -16.88
CA THR A 258 -8.96 -1.12 -16.60
C THR A 258 -9.61 -0.45 -17.81
N ALA A 259 -8.86 0.39 -18.53
CA ALA A 259 -9.36 1.08 -19.72
C ALA A 259 -9.72 0.13 -20.87
N MET A 260 -9.09 -1.05 -20.94
CA MET A 260 -9.24 -2.01 -22.04
C MET A 260 -10.25 -3.14 -21.79
N THR A 261 -10.91 -3.19 -20.63
CA THR A 261 -11.81 -4.31 -20.30
C THR A 261 -13.06 -4.34 -21.19
N ASP A 262 -13.79 -3.23 -21.30
CA ASP A 262 -14.87 -3.01 -22.26
C ASP A 262 -14.68 -1.64 -22.89
N VAL A 263 -13.94 -1.59 -24.01
CA VAL A 263 -13.52 -0.35 -24.65
C VAL A 263 -14.72 0.51 -25.06
N GLN A 264 -15.82 -0.08 -25.52
CA GLN A 264 -16.98 0.69 -26.00
C GLN A 264 -17.70 1.40 -24.85
N VAL A 265 -18.02 0.66 -23.79
CA VAL A 265 -18.70 1.22 -22.60
C VAL A 265 -17.77 2.21 -21.88
N THR A 266 -16.48 1.87 -21.77
CA THR A 266 -15.47 2.76 -21.16
C THR A 266 -15.37 4.07 -21.92
N MET A 267 -15.30 4.03 -23.26
CA MET A 267 -15.27 5.24 -24.08
C MET A 267 -16.50 6.13 -23.87
N ASP A 268 -17.70 5.56 -23.76
CA ASP A 268 -18.93 6.31 -23.47
C ASP A 268 -18.82 7.04 -22.12
N VAL A 269 -18.47 6.29 -21.06
CA VAL A 269 -18.35 6.80 -19.70
C VAL A 269 -17.30 7.90 -19.59
N LEU A 270 -16.09 7.66 -20.09
CA LEU A 270 -14.99 8.63 -20.05
C LEU A 270 -15.33 9.89 -20.86
N THR A 271 -15.92 9.74 -22.05
CA THR A 271 -16.33 10.88 -22.88
C THR A 271 -17.36 11.74 -22.15
N ARG A 272 -18.36 11.13 -21.52
CA ARG A 272 -19.38 11.86 -20.76
C ARG A 272 -18.83 12.54 -19.52
N LEU A 273 -17.84 11.94 -18.85
CA LEU A 273 -17.13 12.59 -17.74
C LEU A 273 -16.38 13.83 -18.20
N ARG A 274 -15.67 13.75 -19.33
CA ARG A 274 -14.98 14.90 -19.93
C ARG A 274 -15.93 16.00 -20.38
N ILE A 275 -17.07 15.66 -20.99
CA ILE A 275 -18.12 16.64 -21.34
C ILE A 275 -18.64 17.37 -20.10
N LYS A 276 -18.71 16.68 -18.95
CA LYS A 276 -19.11 17.25 -17.65
C LYS A 276 -17.99 18.03 -16.95
N GLY A 277 -16.80 18.12 -17.56
CA GLY A 277 -15.66 18.88 -17.07
C GLY A 277 -14.76 18.14 -16.09
N VAL A 278 -14.99 16.85 -15.83
CA VAL A 278 -14.11 16.03 -14.97
C VAL A 278 -12.86 15.64 -15.75
N SER A 279 -11.70 15.70 -15.11
CA SER A 279 -10.42 15.29 -15.71
C SER A 279 -10.22 13.78 -15.59
N ILE A 280 -9.55 13.15 -16.56
CA ILE A 280 -9.25 11.72 -16.55
C ILE A 280 -7.73 11.54 -16.67
N SER A 281 -7.15 10.74 -15.78
CA SER A 281 -5.75 10.36 -15.82
C SER A 281 -5.61 8.88 -16.17
N LEU A 282 -4.66 8.57 -17.04
CA LEU A 282 -4.20 7.20 -17.25
C LEU A 282 -3.05 6.90 -16.28
N ASP A 283 -3.20 5.86 -15.47
CA ASP A 283 -2.18 5.41 -14.51
C ASP A 283 -1.40 4.17 -14.99
N ASP A 284 -0.23 3.98 -14.40
CA ASP A 284 0.72 2.88 -14.68
C ASP A 284 1.07 2.71 -16.17
N PHE A 285 1.16 3.82 -16.91
CA PHE A 285 1.46 3.78 -18.34
C PHE A 285 2.82 3.10 -18.60
N GLY A 286 2.83 2.15 -19.55
CA GLY A 286 4.02 1.40 -19.95
C GLY A 286 4.15 0.01 -19.34
N THR A 287 3.17 -0.41 -18.53
CA THR A 287 3.14 -1.75 -17.91
C THR A 287 2.18 -2.73 -18.61
N GLY A 288 1.32 -2.24 -19.50
CA GLY A 288 0.33 -3.04 -20.25
C GLY A 288 0.70 -3.34 -21.70
N TYR A 289 -0.19 -4.07 -22.37
CA TYR A 289 -0.07 -4.50 -23.77
C TYR A 289 -0.99 -3.70 -24.72
N SER A 290 -1.57 -2.58 -24.27
CA SER A 290 -2.54 -1.84 -25.08
C SER A 290 -1.85 -1.15 -26.24
N SER A 291 -2.55 -1.10 -27.37
CA SER A 291 -2.04 -0.33 -28.49
C SER A 291 -2.05 1.17 -28.12
N LEU A 292 -0.92 1.85 -28.32
CA LEU A 292 -0.83 3.32 -28.23
C LEU A 292 -1.95 4.02 -29.04
N VAL A 293 -2.42 3.36 -30.10
CA VAL A 293 -3.52 3.83 -30.97
C VAL A 293 -4.85 3.85 -30.23
N GLU A 294 -5.18 2.85 -29.42
CA GLU A 294 -6.41 2.81 -28.63
C GLU A 294 -6.39 3.81 -27.49
N LEU A 295 -5.27 3.90 -26.76
CA LEU A 295 -5.09 4.89 -25.70
C LEU A 295 -5.16 6.33 -26.24
N HIS A 296 -4.62 6.59 -27.42
CA HIS A 296 -4.70 7.90 -28.07
C HIS A 296 -6.14 8.33 -28.41
N ARG A 297 -7.06 7.37 -28.59
CA ARG A 297 -8.48 7.69 -28.88
C ARG A 297 -9.28 7.99 -27.62
N MET A 298 -8.79 7.58 -26.46
CA MET A 298 -9.45 7.81 -25.18
C MET A 298 -9.23 9.25 -24.72
N PRO A 299 -10.23 9.86 -24.05
CA PRO A 299 -10.21 11.31 -23.80
C PRO A 299 -9.47 11.62 -22.48
N PHE A 300 -8.23 11.14 -22.36
CA PHE A 300 -7.36 11.42 -21.22
C PHE A 300 -6.89 12.89 -21.21
N SER A 301 -6.70 13.45 -20.01
CA SER A 301 -6.10 14.77 -19.77
C SER A 301 -4.73 14.69 -19.12
N GLU A 302 -4.44 13.59 -18.45
CA GLU A 302 -3.20 13.35 -17.73
C GLU A 302 -2.72 11.93 -18.03
N LEU A 303 -1.40 11.76 -18.03
CA LEU A 303 -0.74 10.46 -18.15
C LEU A 303 0.31 10.38 -17.04
N LYS A 304 0.18 9.38 -16.18
CA LYS A 304 1.14 9.04 -15.13
C LYS A 304 2.03 7.91 -15.63
N ILE A 305 3.34 8.12 -15.55
CA ILE A 305 4.35 7.13 -15.90
C ILE A 305 4.55 6.23 -14.69
N ASP A 306 4.63 4.91 -14.90
CA ASP A 306 4.90 3.98 -13.80
C ASP A 306 6.24 4.29 -13.11
N ARG A 307 6.27 4.07 -11.80
CA ARG A 307 7.44 4.34 -10.95
C ARG A 307 8.70 3.60 -11.39
N SER A 308 8.59 2.45 -12.04
CA SER A 308 9.74 1.65 -12.49
C SER A 308 10.62 2.42 -13.48
N PHE A 309 10.06 3.35 -14.25
CA PHE A 309 10.80 4.22 -15.16
C PHE A 309 11.69 5.25 -14.46
N VAL A 310 11.47 5.50 -13.16
CA VAL A 310 12.32 6.41 -12.37
C VAL A 310 13.27 5.62 -11.49
N MET A 311 12.83 4.48 -10.96
CA MET A 311 13.65 3.63 -10.09
C MET A 311 14.74 2.85 -10.85
N ASN A 312 14.49 2.50 -12.11
CA ASN A 312 15.39 1.67 -12.93
C ASN A 312 16.04 2.44 -14.10
N ALA A 313 15.98 3.78 -14.09
CA ALA A 313 16.56 4.64 -15.12
C ALA A 313 17.98 5.13 -14.79
#